data_AF-A0A9Q2NID6-F1
#
_entry.id   AF-A0A9Q2NID6-F1
#
_cell.length_a   1.000
_cell.length_b   1.000
_cell.length_c   1.000
_cell.angle_alpha   90.00
_cell.angle_beta   90.00
_cell.angle_gamma   90.00
#
_symmetry.space_group_name_H-M   'P 1'
#
loop_
_entity.id
_entity.type
_entity.pdbx_description
1 polymer ?
#
loop_
_entity_poly.entity_id
_entity_poly.type
_entity_poly.pdbx_seq_one_letter_code
_entity_poly.pdbx_strand_id
1 'polypeptide(L)'
;MTQLPESTQRKLGLVIDLDTCVGCHACVISCKGWNTENYGAPLSDQDPYGAAPSGTFLNRVHSYEVQPLATSAKVQPPAQLFHFPKSCLHCEDAPCVTVCPTGASYKRVEDGIVLVNESDCIGCGLCAWACPYGAREKDEAEGVMKKCTLCVDRIYNENLEEVDRIPTCVRTCPSGARHFGDFADPDSHVSRLTAERGGMDLMPEMGTKPVNKYLPPRPKDALPEIDVLAPYLAPVDDAPGGFLGWLDKTLEKL
;
A
#
# COMPACT_ATOMS: atom_id res chain seq x y z
N MET A 1 24.52 -18.55 10.05
CA MET A 1 23.20 -18.26 9.44
C MET A 1 22.17 -18.37 10.54
N THR A 2 21.41 -17.29 10.77
CA THR A 2 20.38 -17.20 11.81
C THR A 2 19.14 -18.04 11.48
N GLN A 3 18.43 -18.50 12.50
CA GLN A 3 17.21 -19.28 12.35
C GLN A 3 15.98 -18.42 12.64
N LEU A 4 14.86 -18.77 12.00
CA LEU A 4 13.55 -18.21 12.33
C LEU A 4 12.97 -18.96 13.54
N PRO A 5 12.15 -18.29 14.38
CA PRO A 5 11.42 -18.98 15.42
C PRO A 5 10.40 -19.95 14.81
N GLU A 6 10.11 -21.06 15.50
CA GLU A 6 9.13 -22.05 15.05
C GLU A 6 7.70 -21.50 15.06
N SER A 7 7.39 -20.60 15.99
CA SER A 7 6.10 -19.94 16.12
C SER A 7 6.24 -18.55 16.75
N THR A 8 5.20 -17.73 16.61
CA THR A 8 5.11 -16.43 17.27
C THR A 8 3.81 -16.34 18.08
N GLN A 9 3.82 -15.61 19.19
CA GLN A 9 2.64 -15.45 20.06
C GLN A 9 1.58 -14.56 19.43
N ARG A 10 2.03 -13.45 18.82
CA ARG A 10 1.22 -12.55 18.02
C ARG A 10 1.78 -12.45 16.61
N LYS A 11 0.97 -11.93 15.70
CA LYS A 11 1.33 -11.78 14.28
C LYS A 11 0.98 -10.38 13.81
N LEU A 12 1.75 -9.40 14.27
CA LEU A 12 1.50 -8.00 13.96
C LEU A 12 1.83 -7.68 12.51
N GLY A 13 0.93 -6.95 11.85
CA GLY A 13 1.11 -6.55 10.46
C GLY A 13 0.21 -5.42 10.02
N LEU A 14 0.37 -5.05 8.75
CA LEU A 14 -0.43 -4.02 8.10
C LEU A 14 -1.41 -4.61 7.09
N VAL A 15 -2.57 -3.98 6.95
CA VAL A 15 -3.43 -4.10 5.76
C VAL A 15 -3.33 -2.79 5.00
N ILE A 16 -3.05 -2.88 3.70
CA ILE A 16 -2.88 -1.72 2.82
C ILE A 16 -4.00 -1.75 1.77
N ASP A 17 -4.93 -0.81 1.86
CA ASP A 17 -6.02 -0.65 0.91
C ASP A 17 -5.56 0.19 -0.30
N LEU A 18 -5.43 -0.49 -1.44
CA LEU A 18 -4.97 0.14 -2.68
C LEU A 18 -6.07 0.97 -3.36
N ASP A 19 -7.34 0.79 -2.96
CA ASP A 19 -8.46 1.56 -3.47
C ASP A 19 -8.49 2.99 -2.91
N THR A 20 -8.21 3.13 -1.61
CA THR A 20 -8.27 4.41 -0.90
C THR A 20 -6.91 5.10 -0.85
N CYS A 21 -5.84 4.47 -1.31
CA CYS A 21 -4.52 5.10 -1.40
C CYS A 21 -4.47 6.11 -2.55
N VAL A 22 -4.50 7.39 -2.21
CA VAL A 22 -4.43 8.50 -3.18
C VAL A 22 -3.01 8.99 -3.48
N GLY A 23 -1.98 8.26 -3.06
CA GLY A 23 -0.59 8.63 -3.35
C GLY A 23 -0.09 9.91 -2.66
N CYS A 24 -0.66 10.31 -1.52
CA CYS A 24 -0.33 11.60 -0.87
C CYS A 24 1.04 11.68 -0.19
N HIS A 25 1.80 10.58 -0.12
CA HIS A 25 3.11 10.46 0.55
C HIS A 25 3.18 10.83 2.06
N ALA A 26 2.07 11.18 2.71
CA ALA A 26 2.05 11.52 4.13
C ALA A 26 2.58 10.38 5.03
N CYS A 27 2.30 9.13 4.65
CA CYS A 27 2.82 7.95 5.34
C CYS A 27 4.34 7.78 5.22
N VAL A 28 4.97 8.35 4.18
CA VAL A 28 6.43 8.32 3.97
C VAL A 28 7.12 9.35 4.85
N ILE A 29 6.62 10.59 4.79
CA ILE A 29 7.14 11.72 5.58
C ILE A 29 7.07 11.41 7.08
N SER A 30 5.89 10.96 7.54
CA SER A 30 5.68 10.61 8.94
C SER A 30 6.58 9.45 9.40
N CYS A 31 6.78 8.44 8.55
CA CYS A 31 7.68 7.33 8.85
C CYS A 31 9.14 7.80 8.98
N LYS A 32 9.60 8.66 8.07
CA LYS A 32 10.95 9.23 8.14
C LYS A 32 11.12 10.06 9.40
N GLY A 33 10.25 11.04 9.65
CA GLY A 33 10.34 11.92 10.83
C GLY A 33 10.39 11.15 12.13
N TRP A 34 9.42 10.25 12.37
CA TRP A 34 9.36 9.47 13.61
C TRP A 34 10.62 8.62 13.84
N ASN A 35 11.06 7.88 12.81
CA ASN A 35 12.18 6.94 12.95
C ASN A 35 13.55 7.63 12.86
N THR A 36 13.63 8.86 12.38
CA THR A 36 14.87 9.67 12.50
C THR A 36 15.05 10.19 13.92
N GLU A 37 13.96 10.51 14.62
CA GLU A 37 14.01 11.19 15.92
C GLU A 37 13.98 10.24 17.13
N ASN A 38 13.36 9.07 17.02
CA ASN A 38 12.99 8.26 18.19
C ASN A 38 13.67 6.90 18.31
N TYR A 39 14.13 6.27 17.21
CA TYR A 39 14.60 4.88 17.26
C TYR A 39 15.78 4.60 16.33
N GLY A 40 16.86 4.09 16.93
CA GLY A 40 18.07 3.65 16.23
C GLY A 40 18.91 4.80 15.69
N ALA A 41 19.87 4.47 14.83
CA ALA A 41 20.65 5.48 14.15
C ALA A 41 19.75 6.30 13.18
N PRO A 42 19.97 7.61 13.04
CA PRO A 42 19.15 8.46 12.19
C PRO A 42 19.03 7.92 10.77
N LEU A 43 17.88 8.15 10.13
CA LEU A 43 17.74 7.84 8.71
C LEU A 43 18.41 8.98 7.93
N SER A 44 19.63 8.75 7.46
CA SER A 44 20.40 9.76 6.73
C SER A 44 19.74 10.15 5.41
N ASP A 45 20.02 11.37 4.99
CA ASP A 45 19.64 11.93 3.70
C ASP A 45 20.80 12.81 3.25
N GLN A 46 21.69 12.26 2.41
CA GLN A 46 22.97 12.87 2.09
C GLN A 46 22.88 13.67 0.79
N ASP A 47 22.28 13.07 -0.24
CA ASP A 47 22.08 13.72 -1.53
C ASP A 47 20.76 13.25 -2.17
N PRO A 48 19.58 13.67 -1.66
CA PRO A 48 18.30 13.19 -2.16
C PRO A 48 17.98 13.61 -3.61
N TYR A 49 18.64 14.66 -4.12
CA TYR A 49 18.32 15.30 -5.40
C TYR A 49 19.47 15.29 -6.40
N GLY A 50 20.63 14.73 -6.06
CA GLY A 50 21.75 14.63 -6.96
C GLY A 50 21.63 13.50 -7.98
N ALA A 51 22.69 13.35 -8.78
CA ALA A 51 22.73 12.37 -9.86
C ALA A 51 22.74 10.91 -9.36
N ALA A 52 23.13 10.69 -8.11
CA ALA A 52 23.11 9.40 -7.42
C ALA A 52 22.38 9.56 -6.08
N PRO A 53 21.04 9.59 -6.09
CA PRO A 53 20.29 9.99 -4.93
C PRO A 53 20.54 9.04 -3.75
N SER A 54 20.91 9.61 -2.60
CA SER A 54 21.25 8.85 -1.39
C SER A 54 20.42 9.31 -0.19
N GLY A 55 19.59 8.41 0.32
CA GLY A 55 18.76 8.64 1.49
C GLY A 55 17.97 7.39 1.86
N THR A 56 17.73 7.19 3.15
CA THR A 56 17.10 5.97 3.64
C THR A 56 15.62 6.19 3.92
N PHE A 57 14.75 5.38 3.31
CA PHE A 57 13.30 5.43 3.54
C PHE A 57 12.77 4.04 3.87
N LEU A 58 12.06 3.94 4.99
CA LEU A 58 11.54 2.65 5.48
C LEU A 58 10.24 2.21 4.77
N ASN A 59 9.59 3.15 4.08
CA ASN A 59 8.47 2.91 3.18
C ASN A 59 8.52 3.90 2.00
N ARG A 60 7.92 3.51 0.88
CA ARG A 60 7.75 4.34 -0.32
C ARG A 60 6.35 4.18 -0.87
N VAL A 61 5.88 5.17 -1.60
CA VAL A 61 4.68 5.03 -2.43
C VAL A 61 5.13 5.11 -3.88
N HIS A 62 4.91 4.02 -4.62
CA HIS A 62 5.21 3.97 -6.04
C HIS A 62 3.94 4.26 -6.82
N SER A 63 4.02 5.19 -7.76
CA SER A 63 2.90 5.54 -8.64
C SER A 63 3.17 4.96 -10.02
N TYR A 64 2.18 4.25 -10.56
CA TYR A 64 2.24 3.60 -11.85
C TYR A 64 1.11 4.10 -12.73
N GLU A 65 1.42 4.45 -13.96
CA GLU A 65 0.42 4.60 -15.01
C GLU A 65 0.20 3.21 -15.63
N VAL A 66 -1.04 2.75 -15.61
CA VAL A 66 -1.44 1.43 -16.10
C VAL A 66 -2.48 1.63 -17.19
N GLN A 67 -2.22 1.07 -18.36
CA GLN A 67 -3.21 0.93 -19.41
C GLN A 67 -3.95 -0.40 -19.20
N PRO A 68 -5.20 -0.42 -18.72
CA PRO A 68 -5.87 -1.69 -18.46
C PRO A 68 -6.10 -2.42 -19.79
N LEU A 69 -6.00 -3.75 -19.75
CA LEU A 69 -6.24 -4.60 -20.92
C LEU A 69 -7.72 -4.49 -21.33
N ALA A 70 -7.97 -4.44 -22.64
CA ALA A 70 -9.33 -4.49 -23.15
C ALA A 70 -9.95 -5.86 -22.84
N THR A 71 -10.99 -5.89 -22.02
CA THR A 71 -11.70 -7.12 -21.63
C THR A 71 -12.82 -7.49 -22.60
N SER A 72 -13.08 -6.66 -23.63
CA SER A 72 -14.04 -6.92 -24.70
C SER A 72 -13.57 -6.30 -26.02
N ALA A 73 -14.18 -6.70 -27.14
CA ALA A 73 -13.90 -6.16 -28.48
C ALA A 73 -14.29 -4.68 -28.67
N LYS A 74 -14.75 -3.98 -27.62
CA LYS A 74 -15.05 -2.55 -27.65
C LYS A 74 -14.19 -1.79 -26.63
N VAL A 75 -13.62 -0.70 -27.16
CA VAL A 75 -12.96 0.45 -26.52
C VAL A 75 -11.93 0.10 -25.44
N GLN A 76 -10.66 0.42 -25.74
CA GLN A 76 -9.59 0.41 -24.74
C GLN A 76 -10.00 1.31 -23.55
N PRO A 77 -10.02 0.80 -22.31
CA PRO A 77 -10.31 1.64 -21.15
C PRO A 77 -9.26 2.75 -21.02
N PRO A 78 -9.58 3.92 -20.44
CA PRO A 78 -8.59 4.98 -20.25
C PRO A 78 -7.45 4.49 -19.33
N ALA A 79 -6.26 5.07 -19.53
CA ALA A 79 -5.13 4.86 -18.63
C ALA A 79 -5.52 5.26 -17.19
N GLN A 80 -5.00 4.52 -16.22
CA GLN A 80 -5.30 4.68 -14.81
C GLN A 80 -4.00 4.95 -14.05
N LEU A 81 -4.08 5.84 -13.06
CA LEU A 81 -3.01 6.03 -12.09
C LEU A 81 -3.26 5.12 -10.88
N PHE A 82 -2.24 4.36 -10.50
CA PHE A 82 -2.28 3.41 -9.40
C PHE A 82 -1.16 3.68 -8.41
N HIS A 83 -1.49 3.80 -7.13
CA HIS A 83 -0.52 4.05 -6.07
C HIS A 83 -0.31 2.80 -5.23
N PHE A 84 0.96 2.41 -5.08
CA PHE A 84 1.36 1.18 -4.43
C PHE A 84 2.35 1.48 -3.29
N PRO A 85 1.85 1.66 -2.05
CA PRO A 85 2.70 1.84 -0.89
C PRO A 85 3.44 0.54 -0.55
N LYS A 86 4.77 0.55 -0.64
CA LYS A 86 5.65 -0.56 -0.25
C LYS A 86 6.41 -0.25 1.02
N SER A 87 6.42 -1.21 1.94
CA SER A 87 7.26 -1.25 3.13
C SER A 87 7.71 -2.69 3.40
N CYS A 88 8.51 -2.93 4.43
CA CYS A 88 8.76 -4.31 4.89
C CYS A 88 7.43 -5.01 5.20
N LEU A 89 7.32 -6.27 4.79
CA LEU A 89 6.11 -7.09 4.96
C LEU A 89 6.17 -8.03 6.18
N HIS A 90 7.26 -7.97 6.96
CA HIS A 90 7.50 -8.76 8.17
C HIS A 90 7.20 -10.26 7.99
N CYS A 91 7.67 -10.82 6.88
CA CYS A 91 7.42 -12.18 6.40
C CYS A 91 7.46 -13.27 7.48
N GLU A 92 6.58 -14.26 7.36
CA GLU A 92 6.62 -15.46 8.19
C GLU A 92 7.93 -16.22 7.94
N ASP A 93 8.17 -16.51 6.66
CA ASP A 93 9.42 -17.04 6.14
C ASP A 93 10.25 -15.88 5.61
N ALA A 94 11.09 -15.31 6.48
CA ALA A 94 11.88 -14.14 6.20
C ALA A 94 13.31 -14.52 5.74
N PRO A 95 13.60 -14.66 4.43
CA PRO A 95 14.94 -15.01 3.95
C PRO A 95 15.99 -13.98 4.38
N CYS A 96 15.59 -12.72 4.51
CA CYS A 96 16.46 -11.64 4.99
C CYS A 96 16.99 -11.86 6.43
N VAL A 97 16.32 -12.68 7.24
CA VAL A 97 16.81 -13.12 8.56
C VAL A 97 17.82 -14.24 8.40
N THR A 98 17.52 -15.27 7.60
CA THR A 98 18.34 -16.49 7.54
C THR A 98 19.69 -16.27 6.86
N VAL A 99 19.78 -15.32 5.92
CA VAL A 99 21.04 -14.96 5.24
C VAL A 99 21.97 -14.08 6.07
N CYS A 100 21.54 -13.60 7.24
CA CYS A 100 22.37 -12.69 8.04
C CYS A 100 23.56 -13.45 8.67
N PRO A 101 24.81 -13.04 8.39
CA PRO A 101 25.99 -13.76 8.89
C PRO A 101 26.28 -13.46 10.37
N THR A 102 25.97 -12.25 10.84
CA THR A 102 26.23 -11.82 12.22
C THR A 102 25.08 -12.11 13.17
N GLY A 103 23.90 -12.43 12.62
CA GLY A 103 22.66 -12.57 13.38
C GLY A 103 21.98 -11.24 13.74
N ALA A 104 22.44 -10.13 13.17
CA ALA A 104 21.81 -8.82 13.32
C ALA A 104 20.34 -8.80 12.88
N SER A 105 19.97 -9.52 11.81
CA SER A 105 18.56 -9.65 11.42
C SER A 105 17.91 -10.80 12.18
N TYR A 106 16.80 -10.52 12.85
CA TYR A 106 16.06 -11.51 13.64
C TYR A 106 14.55 -11.26 13.55
N LYS A 107 13.77 -12.26 13.96
CA LYS A 107 12.32 -12.17 14.08
C LYS A 107 11.93 -12.37 15.54
N ARG A 108 11.12 -11.46 16.07
CA ARG A 108 10.63 -11.49 17.44
C ARG A 108 9.59 -12.60 17.63
N VAL A 109 9.68 -13.33 18.73
CA VAL A 109 8.78 -14.44 19.06
C VAL A 109 7.45 -13.90 19.58
N GLU A 110 7.50 -12.82 20.32
CA GLU A 110 6.34 -12.20 20.97
C GLU A 110 5.34 -11.61 19.96
N ASP A 111 5.81 -11.03 18.85
CA ASP A 111 4.96 -10.27 17.93
C ASP A 111 5.19 -10.49 16.44
N GLY A 112 6.17 -11.32 16.08
CA GLY A 112 6.49 -11.64 14.70
C GLY A 112 7.16 -10.50 13.91
N ILE A 113 7.48 -9.39 14.56
CA ILE A 113 8.16 -8.27 13.90
C ILE A 113 9.59 -8.68 13.57
N VAL A 114 9.91 -8.72 12.28
CA VAL A 114 11.30 -8.80 11.80
C VAL A 114 12.01 -7.49 12.13
N LEU A 115 13.20 -7.55 12.74
CA LEU A 115 14.05 -6.40 13.13
C LEU A 115 15.50 -6.56 12.67
N VAL A 116 16.28 -5.49 12.83
CA VAL A 116 17.73 -5.47 12.67
C VAL A 116 18.31 -4.88 13.96
N ASN A 117 19.22 -5.61 14.61
CA ASN A 117 20.10 -5.04 15.61
C ASN A 117 21.21 -4.27 14.89
N GLU A 118 21.23 -2.96 15.05
CA GLU A 118 22.15 -2.08 14.34
C GLU A 118 23.58 -2.22 14.86
N SER A 119 23.75 -2.51 16.16
CA SER A 119 25.07 -2.73 16.77
C SER A 119 25.79 -3.97 16.25
N ASP A 120 25.04 -4.99 15.85
CA ASP A 120 25.59 -6.24 15.29
C ASP A 120 25.66 -6.21 13.76
N CYS A 121 25.13 -5.16 13.14
CA CYS A 121 25.02 -5.05 11.69
C CYS A 121 26.33 -4.55 11.08
N ILE A 122 26.91 -5.34 10.19
CA ILE A 122 28.16 -4.99 9.48
C ILE A 122 27.92 -4.40 8.08
N GLY A 123 26.69 -4.02 7.73
CA GLY A 123 26.40 -3.35 6.45
C GLY A 123 26.57 -4.20 5.18
N CYS A 124 26.71 -5.53 5.29
CA CYS A 124 27.08 -6.39 4.15
C CYS A 124 26.05 -6.49 3.00
N GLY A 125 24.82 -5.99 3.17
CA GLY A 125 23.81 -5.96 2.10
C GLY A 125 23.14 -7.29 1.74
N LEU A 126 23.58 -8.44 2.26
CA LEU A 126 23.00 -9.76 1.92
C LEU A 126 21.48 -9.83 2.19
N CYS A 127 21.02 -9.21 3.28
CA CYS A 127 19.60 -9.17 3.61
C CYS A 127 18.77 -8.33 2.63
N ALA A 128 19.35 -7.30 1.99
CA ALA A 128 18.69 -6.54 0.93
C ALA A 128 18.60 -7.36 -0.35
N TRP A 129 19.68 -8.06 -0.72
CA TRP A 129 19.69 -8.95 -1.88
C TRP A 129 18.69 -10.10 -1.74
N ALA A 130 18.54 -10.66 -0.54
CA ALA A 130 17.60 -11.75 -0.26
C ALA A 130 16.13 -11.28 -0.14
N CYS A 131 15.86 -9.98 -0.02
CA CYS A 131 14.50 -9.47 0.14
C CYS A 131 13.85 -9.27 -1.24
N PRO A 132 12.84 -10.07 -1.64
CA PRO A 132 12.23 -9.94 -2.97
C PRO A 132 11.47 -8.62 -3.15
N TYR A 133 11.18 -7.93 -2.05
CA TYR A 133 10.41 -6.69 -2.04
C TYR A 133 11.25 -5.42 -2.09
N GLY A 134 12.59 -5.54 -2.03
CA GLY A 134 13.48 -4.38 -1.95
C GLY A 134 13.24 -3.51 -0.72
N ALA A 135 12.78 -4.11 0.39
CA ALA A 135 12.32 -3.38 1.57
C ALA A 135 13.41 -3.11 2.63
N ARG A 136 14.68 -3.33 2.28
CA ARG A 136 15.84 -3.09 3.14
C ARG A 136 16.85 -2.23 2.40
N GLU A 137 17.35 -1.22 3.08
CA GLU A 137 18.28 -0.24 2.51
C GLU A 137 19.45 -0.04 3.45
N LYS A 138 20.64 0.18 2.90
CA LYS A 138 21.77 0.57 3.73
C LYS A 138 21.65 2.06 4.01
N ASP A 139 21.83 2.43 5.27
CA ASP A 139 22.13 3.81 5.60
C ASP A 139 23.62 4.05 5.32
N GLU A 140 23.93 4.94 4.38
CA GLU A 140 25.32 5.15 3.95
C GLU A 140 26.17 5.89 4.98
N ALA A 141 25.54 6.72 5.83
CA ALA A 141 26.26 7.43 6.88
C ALA A 141 26.61 6.50 8.04
N GLU A 142 25.65 5.68 8.46
CA GLU A 142 25.78 4.78 9.61
C GLU A 142 26.41 3.43 9.24
N GLY A 143 26.39 3.07 7.95
CA GLY A 143 26.94 1.81 7.47
C GLY A 143 26.10 0.58 7.80
N VAL A 144 24.88 0.74 8.31
CA VAL A 144 24.02 -0.36 8.77
C VAL A 144 22.75 -0.50 7.92
N MET A 145 22.17 -1.70 7.92
CA MET A 145 20.92 -1.97 7.18
C MET A 145 19.71 -1.49 7.97
N LYS A 146 18.85 -0.70 7.31
CA LYS A 146 17.60 -0.16 7.81
C LYS A 146 16.40 -0.78 7.10
N LYS A 147 15.26 -0.80 7.78
CA LYS A 147 13.96 -1.25 7.26
C LYS A 147 12.82 -0.83 8.17
N CYS A 148 11.58 -0.87 7.68
CA CYS A 148 10.40 -0.68 8.51
C CYS A 148 10.44 -1.59 9.74
N THR A 149 10.28 -1.00 10.92
CA THR A 149 10.29 -1.66 12.24
C THR A 149 8.87 -1.94 12.74
N LEU A 150 7.85 -1.69 11.92
CA LEU A 150 6.45 -1.65 12.32
C LEU A 150 6.20 -0.64 13.47
N CYS A 151 7.08 0.36 13.60
CA CYS A 151 7.11 1.31 14.71
C CYS A 151 7.04 0.60 16.07
N VAL A 152 7.84 -0.46 16.26
CA VAL A 152 7.89 -1.26 17.49
C VAL A 152 8.07 -0.39 18.75
N ASP A 153 8.84 0.68 18.62
CA ASP A 153 9.10 1.69 19.65
C ASP A 153 7.85 2.53 19.98
N ARG A 154 6.94 2.70 19.02
CA ARG A 154 5.71 3.49 19.16
C ARG A 154 4.54 2.66 19.70
N ILE A 155 4.37 1.45 19.19
CA ILE A 155 3.22 0.59 19.53
C ILE A 155 3.23 0.13 21.00
N TYR A 156 4.40 0.13 21.63
CA TYR A 156 4.56 -0.19 23.06
C TYR A 156 4.88 1.05 23.91
N ASN A 157 4.82 2.27 23.37
CA ASN A 157 5.14 3.48 24.12
C ASN A 157 3.99 3.89 25.05
N GLU A 158 4.17 3.66 26.35
CA GLU A 158 3.16 4.00 27.35
C GLU A 158 2.97 5.51 27.57
N ASN A 159 3.90 6.35 27.09
CA ASN A 159 3.77 7.80 27.14
C ASN A 159 2.84 8.36 26.05
N LEU A 160 2.37 7.51 25.13
CA LEU A 160 1.35 7.87 24.14
C LEU A 160 -0.03 7.39 24.63
N GLU A 161 -1.06 8.14 24.27
CA GLU A 161 -2.45 7.69 24.38
C GLU A 161 -2.64 6.38 23.63
N GLU A 162 -3.47 5.48 24.15
CA GLU A 162 -3.66 4.13 23.59
C GLU A 162 -4.04 4.16 22.11
N VAL A 163 -4.89 5.12 21.71
CA VAL A 163 -5.30 5.32 20.32
C VAL A 163 -4.14 5.70 19.37
N ASP A 164 -3.06 6.27 19.90
CA ASP A 164 -1.89 6.71 19.15
C ASP A 164 -0.77 5.65 19.11
N ARG A 165 -0.90 4.55 19.88
CA ARG A 165 0.04 3.40 19.94
C ARG A 165 -0.11 2.46 18.73
N ILE A 166 -0.10 3.06 17.55
CA ILE A 166 -0.13 2.39 16.25
C ILE A 166 1.00 2.93 15.38
N PRO A 167 1.41 2.24 14.30
CA PRO A 167 2.46 2.73 13.42
C PRO A 167 2.16 4.13 12.91
N THR A 168 3.17 5.00 12.89
CA THR A 168 2.99 6.41 12.50
C THR A 168 2.43 6.55 11.08
N CYS A 169 2.80 5.63 10.18
CA CYS A 169 2.28 5.58 8.82
C CYS A 169 0.78 5.25 8.74
N VAL A 170 0.24 4.54 9.74
CA VAL A 170 -1.20 4.26 9.90
C VAL A 170 -1.89 5.48 10.48
N ARG A 171 -1.35 6.03 11.57
CA ARG A 171 -1.92 7.19 12.27
C ARG A 171 -2.06 8.43 11.38
N THR A 172 -1.07 8.66 10.52
CA THR A 172 -1.03 9.83 9.63
C THR A 172 -1.84 9.66 8.35
N CYS A 173 -2.30 8.45 8.00
CA CYS A 173 -2.94 8.22 6.70
C CYS A 173 -4.31 8.93 6.62
N PRO A 174 -4.47 9.99 5.80
CA PRO A 174 -5.71 10.78 5.81
C PRO A 174 -6.88 10.04 5.16
N SER A 175 -6.61 9.15 4.20
CA SER A 175 -7.62 8.37 3.50
C SER A 175 -7.96 7.04 4.19
N GLY A 176 -7.29 6.71 5.30
CA GLY A 176 -7.48 5.43 5.98
C GLY A 176 -6.98 4.21 5.20
N ALA A 177 -6.06 4.39 4.25
CA ALA A 177 -5.55 3.32 3.39
C ALA A 177 -4.60 2.32 4.08
N ARG A 178 -4.18 2.58 5.32
CA ARG A 178 -3.32 1.69 6.09
C ARG A 178 -4.01 1.33 7.39
N HIS A 179 -4.03 0.06 7.73
CA HIS A 179 -4.54 -0.47 8.98
C HIS A 179 -3.46 -1.31 9.65
N PHE A 180 -3.51 -1.42 10.98
CA PHE A 180 -2.57 -2.20 11.77
C PHE A 180 -3.34 -3.05 12.78
N GLY A 181 -2.82 -4.24 13.05
CA GLY A 181 -3.38 -5.13 14.05
C GLY A 181 -2.69 -6.49 14.06
N ASP A 182 -3.32 -7.42 14.79
CA ASP A 182 -2.81 -8.76 15.01
C ASP A 182 -3.54 -9.78 14.14
N PHE A 183 -2.82 -10.45 13.25
CA PHE A 183 -3.36 -11.51 12.40
C PHE A 183 -3.47 -12.86 13.11
N ALA A 184 -2.93 -13.00 14.33
CA ALA A 184 -3.15 -14.20 15.14
C ALA A 184 -4.55 -14.20 15.78
N ASP A 185 -5.15 -13.01 15.94
CA ASP A 185 -6.51 -12.82 16.42
C ASP A 185 -7.48 -12.74 15.21
N PRO A 186 -8.38 -13.72 15.02
CA PRO A 186 -9.34 -13.72 13.92
C PRO A 186 -10.39 -12.60 14.03
N ASP A 187 -10.66 -12.09 15.23
CA ASP A 187 -11.65 -11.04 15.49
C ASP A 187 -11.05 -9.63 15.37
N SER A 188 -9.72 -9.53 15.21
CA SER A 188 -9.04 -8.26 15.00
C SER A 188 -9.55 -7.55 13.75
N HIS A 189 -9.49 -6.22 13.76
CA HIS A 189 -9.93 -5.40 12.63
C HIS A 189 -9.22 -5.79 11.31
N VAL A 190 -7.92 -6.07 11.36
CA VAL A 190 -7.14 -6.45 10.16
C VAL A 190 -7.48 -7.84 9.65
N SER A 191 -7.76 -8.79 10.53
CA SER A 191 -8.15 -10.16 10.15
C SER A 191 -9.50 -10.17 9.45
N ARG A 192 -10.51 -9.52 10.04
CA ARG A 192 -11.85 -9.38 9.45
C ARG A 192 -11.81 -8.62 8.13
N LEU A 193 -11.14 -7.46 8.09
CA LEU A 193 -11.04 -6.65 6.88
C LEU A 193 -10.37 -7.43 5.73
N THR A 194 -9.29 -8.17 6.02
CA THR A 194 -8.61 -8.99 5.01
C THR A 194 -9.52 -10.10 4.49
N ALA A 195 -10.24 -10.80 5.38
CA ALA A 195 -11.15 -11.87 4.99
C ALA A 195 -12.33 -11.35 4.14
N GLU A 196 -12.96 -10.25 4.57
CA GLU A 196 -14.11 -9.65 3.90
C GLU A 196 -13.78 -9.08 2.52
N ARG A 197 -12.61 -8.44 2.39
CA ARG A 197 -12.21 -7.74 1.16
C ARG A 197 -11.33 -8.56 0.22
N GLY A 198 -11.07 -9.83 0.53
CA GLY A 198 -10.24 -10.70 -0.28
C GLY A 198 -8.78 -10.25 -0.33
N GLY A 199 -8.21 -9.92 0.84
CA GLY A 199 -6.84 -9.46 0.95
C GLY A 199 -5.83 -10.49 0.44
N MET A 200 -4.77 -9.98 -0.20
CA MET A 200 -3.81 -10.76 -0.97
C MET A 200 -2.38 -10.58 -0.48
N ASP A 201 -1.58 -11.63 -0.68
CA ASP A 201 -0.15 -11.62 -0.46
C ASP A 201 0.55 -10.98 -1.66
N LEU A 202 1.58 -10.19 -1.39
CA LEU A 202 2.43 -9.67 -2.45
C LEU A 202 3.44 -10.74 -2.87
N MET A 203 3.44 -11.08 -4.15
CA MET A 203 4.34 -12.06 -4.77
C MET A 203 4.31 -13.42 -4.05
N PRO A 204 3.15 -14.10 -3.97
CA PRO A 204 3.01 -15.38 -3.29
C PRO A 204 3.96 -16.46 -3.82
N GLU A 205 4.34 -16.38 -5.10
CA GLU A 205 5.32 -17.25 -5.75
C GLU A 205 6.70 -17.25 -5.09
N MET A 206 7.03 -16.21 -4.31
CA MET A 206 8.30 -16.12 -3.58
C MET A 206 8.32 -16.95 -2.29
N GLY A 207 7.19 -17.52 -1.87
CA GLY A 207 7.11 -18.41 -0.70
C GLY A 207 7.35 -17.76 0.66
N THR A 208 7.59 -16.44 0.73
CA THR A 208 7.96 -15.75 1.99
C THR A 208 6.81 -15.59 2.98
N LYS A 209 5.56 -15.86 2.56
CA LYS A 209 4.35 -15.75 3.40
C LYS A 209 4.28 -14.40 4.13
N PRO A 210 4.16 -13.28 3.40
CA PRO A 210 4.13 -11.94 4.00
C PRO A 210 2.99 -11.81 5.01
N VAL A 211 3.27 -11.14 6.12
CA VAL A 211 2.25 -10.88 7.15
C VAL A 211 1.37 -9.71 6.72
N ASN A 212 1.99 -8.65 6.20
CA ASN A 212 1.24 -7.55 5.62
C ASN A 212 0.45 -8.00 4.39
N LYS A 213 -0.80 -7.53 4.29
CA LYS A 213 -1.73 -7.85 3.20
C LYS A 213 -2.10 -6.60 2.42
N TYR A 214 -2.39 -6.78 1.14
CA TYR A 214 -2.96 -5.74 0.29
C TYR A 214 -4.42 -6.03 0.01
N LEU A 215 -5.27 -5.00 -0.04
CA LEU A 215 -6.64 -5.14 -0.52
C LEU A 215 -6.71 -4.76 -2.00
N PRO A 216 -7.46 -5.52 -2.82
CA PRO A 216 -7.68 -5.16 -4.22
C PRO A 216 -8.46 -3.85 -4.33
N PRO A 217 -8.39 -3.12 -5.47
CA PRO A 217 -9.32 -2.03 -5.76
C PRO A 217 -10.78 -2.48 -5.64
N ARG A 218 -11.67 -1.61 -5.17
CA ARG A 218 -13.09 -1.94 -5.12
C ARG A 218 -13.71 -1.84 -6.51
N PRO A 219 -14.72 -2.64 -6.84
CA PRO A 219 -15.61 -2.35 -7.95
C PRO A 219 -16.16 -0.92 -7.76
N LYS A 220 -15.99 -0.07 -8.77
CA LYS A 220 -16.52 1.29 -8.74
C LYS A 220 -18.02 1.23 -9.01
N ASP A 221 -18.79 2.04 -8.29
CA ASP A 221 -20.20 2.22 -8.59
C ASP A 221 -20.35 2.78 -10.01
N ALA A 222 -21.21 2.14 -10.81
CA ALA A 222 -21.62 2.70 -12.08
C ALA A 222 -22.76 3.69 -11.81
N LEU A 223 -22.54 4.96 -12.16
CA LEU A 223 -23.68 5.88 -12.24
C LEU A 223 -24.64 5.32 -13.30
N PRO A 224 -25.96 5.24 -13.00
CA PRO A 224 -26.92 4.94 -14.03
C PRO A 224 -26.75 5.98 -15.15
N GLU A 225 -26.79 5.54 -16.41
CA GLU A 225 -26.86 6.46 -17.54
C GLU A 225 -28.18 7.23 -17.44
N ILE A 226 -28.11 8.42 -16.83
CA ILE A 226 -29.22 9.35 -16.80
C ILE A 226 -29.02 10.27 -18.00
N ASP A 227 -29.80 10.03 -19.05
CA ASP A 227 -29.93 11.00 -20.12
C ASP A 227 -30.77 12.18 -19.59
N VAL A 228 -30.06 13.14 -18.99
CA VAL A 228 -30.64 14.40 -18.50
C VAL A 228 -31.33 15.20 -19.60
N LEU A 229 -31.03 14.94 -20.86
CA LEU A 229 -31.65 15.59 -22.00
C LEU A 229 -32.84 14.81 -22.57
N ALA A 230 -32.96 13.50 -22.31
CA ALA A 230 -34.06 12.68 -22.83
C ALA A 230 -35.47 13.28 -22.59
N PRO A 231 -35.80 13.86 -21.42
CA PRO A 231 -37.10 14.51 -21.22
C PRO A 231 -37.28 15.80 -22.04
N TYR A 232 -36.18 16.48 -22.38
CA TYR A 232 -36.18 17.74 -23.14
C TYR A 232 -36.04 17.51 -24.65
N LEU A 233 -35.60 16.32 -25.05
CA LEU A 233 -35.51 15.86 -26.44
C LEU A 233 -36.74 15.05 -26.87
N ALA A 234 -37.65 14.75 -25.94
CA ALA A 234 -38.94 14.17 -26.27
C ALA A 234 -39.66 15.10 -27.28
N PRO A 235 -40.04 14.61 -28.47
CA PRO A 235 -40.80 15.39 -29.43
C PRO A 235 -42.04 15.97 -28.75
N VAL A 236 -42.23 17.29 -28.88
CA VAL A 236 -43.41 17.98 -28.32
C VAL A 236 -44.68 17.60 -29.11
N ASP A 237 -44.50 17.10 -30.34
CA ASP A 237 -45.56 16.57 -31.19
C ASP A 237 -44.95 15.58 -32.19
N ASP A 238 -45.57 14.42 -32.39
CA ASP A 238 -45.08 13.38 -33.32
C ASP A 238 -45.53 13.64 -34.77
N ALA A 239 -46.45 14.59 -34.98
CA ALA A 239 -46.90 14.98 -36.30
C ALA A 239 -47.15 16.50 -36.36
N PRO A 240 -46.63 17.22 -37.38
CA PRO A 240 -46.99 18.61 -37.55
C PRO A 240 -48.51 18.73 -37.80
N GLY A 241 -49.24 19.33 -36.86
CA GLY A 241 -50.64 19.69 -37.02
C GLY A 241 -50.85 21.02 -37.75
N GLY A 242 -52.08 21.32 -38.14
CA GLY A 242 -52.47 22.63 -38.69
C GLY A 242 -51.79 23.00 -40.02
N PHE A 243 -51.30 24.23 -40.11
CA PHE A 243 -50.69 24.78 -41.34
C PHE A 243 -49.42 24.02 -41.76
N LEU A 244 -48.57 23.67 -40.79
CA LEU A 244 -47.32 22.95 -41.08
C LEU A 244 -47.61 21.53 -41.58
N GLY A 245 -48.58 20.83 -40.99
CA GLY A 245 -49.02 19.52 -41.49
C GLY A 245 -49.68 19.56 -42.86
N TRP A 246 -50.42 20.64 -43.16
CA TRP A 246 -50.99 20.85 -44.50
C TRP A 246 -49.89 21.14 -45.53
N LEU A 247 -48.89 21.97 -45.18
CA LEU A 247 -47.77 22.32 -46.04
C LEU A 247 -46.94 21.08 -46.39
N ASP A 248 -46.61 20.24 -45.40
CA ASP A 248 -45.82 19.03 -45.58
C ASP A 248 -46.52 18.04 -46.55
N LYS A 249 -47.82 17.78 -46.32
CA LYS A 249 -48.66 16.96 -47.21
C LYS A 249 -48.82 17.53 -48.63
N THR A 250 -48.64 18.83 -48.80
CA THR A 250 -48.76 19.50 -50.10
C THR A 250 -47.43 19.44 -50.85
N LEU A 251 -46.30 19.57 -50.15
CA LEU A 251 -44.96 19.44 -50.72
C LEU A 251 -44.63 17.98 -51.09
N GLU A 252 -45.07 16.99 -50.32
CA GLU A 252 -44.92 15.56 -50.69
C GLU A 252 -45.64 15.15 -51.98
N LYS A 253 -46.60 15.97 -52.45
CA LYS A 253 -47.37 15.70 -53.67
C LYS A 253 -46.78 16.32 -54.94
N LEU A 254 -45.68 17.07 -54.82
CA LEU A 254 -44.91 17.63 -55.93
C LEU A 254 -43.76 16.69 -56.30
#